data_AF-A0A843BVR3-F1
#
_entry.id   AF-A0A843BVR3-F1
#
_cell.length_a   1.000
_cell.length_b   1.000
_cell.length_c   1.000
_cell.angle_alpha   90.00
_cell.angle_beta   90.00
_cell.angle_gamma   90.00
#
_symmetry.space_group_name_H-M   'P 1'
#
loop_
_entity.id
_entity.type
_entity.pdbx_description
1 polymer ?
#
loop_
_entity_poly.entity_id
_entity_poly.type
_entity_poly.pdbx_seq_one_letter_code
_entity_poly.pdbx_strand_id
1 'polypeptide(L)'
;MAEVEKITSEDEWDSETEVYVYRITEGLQRLNSIGSVQFIQINLPPLPDSIIGEYAKLFDAAIDDGLYVNKTIVLEQMDTGDSFMRVLNAIRKMYHIAKTITIQEIQAVINFEYEGESMDIILTYDPEEHDISLVSVSQKEDFFKILEYVRFRWTKSRPRL
;
A
#
# COMPACT_ATOMS: atom_id res chain seq x y z
N MET A 1 -35.62 -12.64 -1.65
CA MET A 1 -35.37 -11.20 -1.81
C MET A 1 -34.17 -10.91 -0.93
N ALA A 2 -33.00 -10.67 -1.52
CA ALA A 2 -31.80 -10.35 -0.74
C ALA A 2 -32.00 -8.98 -0.10
N GLU A 3 -31.84 -8.89 1.21
CA GLU A 3 -31.70 -7.62 1.91
C GLU A 3 -30.50 -6.91 1.29
N VAL A 4 -30.79 -5.88 0.49
CA VAL A 4 -29.79 -4.92 0.08
C VAL A 4 -29.38 -4.21 1.36
N GLU A 5 -28.17 -4.51 1.85
CA GLU A 5 -27.54 -3.78 2.95
C GLU A 5 -27.74 -2.29 2.71
N LYS A 6 -28.49 -1.65 3.62
CA LYS A 6 -28.65 -0.21 3.61
C LYS A 6 -27.26 0.38 3.81
N ILE A 7 -26.75 1.07 2.80
CA ILE A 7 -25.62 1.98 2.92
C ILE A 7 -26.03 3.00 3.98
N THR A 8 -25.56 2.81 5.21
CA THR A 8 -25.73 3.75 6.30
C THR A 8 -24.88 4.97 5.99
N SER A 9 -25.44 6.16 6.19
CA SER A 9 -24.88 7.47 5.88
C SER A 9 -23.71 7.86 6.80
N GLU A 10 -22.72 6.98 7.01
CA GLU A 10 -21.64 7.18 8.00
C GLU A 10 -20.22 7.37 7.44
N ASP A 11 -20.03 7.38 6.12
CA ASP A 11 -18.72 7.66 5.52
C ASP A 11 -18.86 8.68 4.36
N GLU A 12 -19.28 9.91 4.65
CA GLU A 12 -19.07 11.01 3.69
C GLU A 12 -17.58 11.36 3.72
N TRP A 13 -16.82 10.74 2.83
CA TRP A 13 -15.47 11.19 2.51
C TRP A 13 -15.59 12.52 1.79
N ASP A 14 -14.79 13.50 2.19
CA ASP A 14 -14.60 14.66 1.35
C ASP A 14 -13.90 14.24 0.04
N SER A 15 -14.10 15.02 -1.02
CA SER A 15 -13.59 14.68 -2.35
C SER A 15 -12.06 14.62 -2.40
N GLU A 16 -11.35 15.32 -1.51
CA GLU A 16 -9.88 15.29 -1.46
C GLU A 16 -9.39 13.96 -0.88
N THR A 17 -10.04 13.49 0.20
CA THR A 17 -9.80 12.17 0.77
C THR A 17 -10.07 11.06 -0.25
N GLU A 18 -11.18 11.13 -0.99
CA GLU A 18 -11.50 10.13 -2.02
C GLU A 18 -10.44 10.08 -3.13
N VAL A 19 -10.02 11.23 -3.63
CA VAL A 19 -8.94 11.32 -4.63
C VAL A 19 -7.62 10.78 -4.06
N TYR A 20 -7.30 11.09 -2.80
CA TYR A 20 -6.08 10.62 -2.16
C TYR A 20 -6.05 9.10 -2.01
N VAL A 21 -7.14 8.50 -1.51
CA VAL A 21 -7.27 7.05 -1.42
C VAL A 21 -7.21 6.41 -2.80
N TYR A 22 -7.90 6.99 -3.80
CA TYR A 22 -7.83 6.50 -5.18
C TYR A 22 -6.38 6.47 -5.69
N ARG A 23 -5.61 7.55 -5.50
CA ARG A 23 -4.19 7.62 -5.91
C ARG A 23 -3.32 6.56 -5.23
N ILE A 24 -3.50 6.36 -3.93
CA ILE A 24 -2.79 5.29 -3.21
C ILE A 24 -3.13 3.95 -3.85
N THR A 25 -4.41 3.70 -4.04
CA THR A 25 -4.89 2.42 -4.51
C THR A 25 -4.44 2.13 -5.96
N GLU A 26 -4.40 3.14 -6.83
CA GLU A 26 -3.80 3.05 -8.17
C GLU A 26 -2.29 2.75 -8.09
N GLY A 27 -1.55 3.47 -7.24
CA GLY A 27 -0.12 3.24 -7.05
C GLY A 27 0.19 1.81 -6.62
N LEU A 28 -0.62 1.26 -5.71
CA LEU A 28 -0.50 -0.12 -5.25
C LEU A 28 -0.80 -1.15 -6.34
N GLN A 29 -1.83 -0.93 -7.16
CA GLN A 29 -2.08 -1.79 -8.32
C GLN A 29 -0.91 -1.76 -9.31
N ARG A 30 -0.28 -0.60 -9.50
CA ARG A 30 0.88 -0.45 -10.37
C ARG A 30 2.11 -1.19 -9.85
N LEU A 31 2.26 -1.37 -8.53
CA LEU A 31 3.33 -2.21 -7.98
C LEU A 31 3.24 -3.68 -8.46
N ASN A 32 2.03 -4.22 -8.62
CA ASN A 32 1.83 -5.57 -9.18
C ASN A 32 2.33 -5.71 -10.64
N SER A 33 2.54 -4.60 -11.35
CA SER A 33 3.12 -4.66 -12.71
C SER A 33 4.64 -4.89 -12.70
N ILE A 34 5.30 -4.67 -11.56
CA ILE A 34 6.75 -4.85 -11.39
C ILE A 34 7.06 -6.32 -11.09
N GLY A 35 6.26 -6.94 -10.23
CA GLY A 35 6.40 -8.35 -9.82
C GLY A 35 5.29 -8.75 -8.86
N SER A 36 5.48 -9.88 -8.16
CA SER A 36 4.59 -10.35 -7.11
C SER A 36 4.90 -9.63 -5.79
N VAL A 37 3.97 -8.78 -5.33
CA VAL A 37 4.09 -8.08 -4.04
C VAL A 37 3.92 -9.09 -2.90
N GLN A 38 4.96 -9.25 -2.08
CA GLN A 38 4.96 -10.18 -0.95
C GLN A 38 4.30 -9.56 0.28
N PHE A 39 4.58 -8.29 0.58
CA PHE A 39 3.91 -7.55 1.65
C PHE A 39 4.03 -6.04 1.44
N ILE A 40 3.15 -5.30 2.12
CA ILE A 40 3.13 -3.83 2.15
C ILE A 40 3.20 -3.33 3.58
N GLN A 41 3.98 -2.28 3.76
CA GLN A 41 4.14 -1.56 5.00
C GLN A 41 3.73 -0.10 4.79
N ILE A 42 2.75 0.37 5.57
CA ILE A 42 2.26 1.76 5.54
C ILE A 42 2.80 2.48 6.77
N ASN A 43 3.70 3.42 6.55
CA ASN A 43 4.26 4.25 7.60
C ASN A 43 3.37 5.47 7.82
N LEU A 44 2.93 5.64 9.07
CA LEU A 44 2.08 6.75 9.48
C LEU A 44 2.93 7.87 10.07
N PRO A 45 2.50 9.13 9.93
CA PRO A 45 3.13 10.24 10.63
C PRO A 45 3.03 10.06 12.16
N PRO A 46 3.77 10.87 12.93
CA PRO A 46 3.57 10.93 14.37
C PRO A 46 2.10 11.26 14.71
N LEU A 47 1.41 10.31 15.33
CA LEU A 47 0.03 10.47 15.77
C LEU A 47 -0.05 10.63 17.29
N PRO A 48 -1.10 11.29 17.82
CA PRO A 48 -1.43 11.27 19.24
C PRO A 48 -1.59 9.84 19.78
N ASP A 49 -1.13 9.61 21.01
CA ASP A 49 -1.17 8.27 21.64
C ASP A 49 -2.60 7.69 21.75
N SER A 50 -3.61 8.55 21.88
CA SER A 50 -5.01 8.13 21.87
C SER A 50 -5.42 7.46 20.55
N ILE A 51 -5.00 8.02 19.42
CA ILE A 51 -5.27 7.49 18.08
C ILE A 51 -4.49 6.17 17.86
N ILE A 52 -3.22 6.14 18.28
CA ILE A 52 -2.37 4.95 18.20
C ILE A 52 -3.02 3.78 18.97
N GLY A 53 -3.52 4.06 20.18
CA GLY A 53 -4.21 3.07 21.00
C GLY A 53 -5.52 2.56 20.39
N GLU A 54 -6.18 3.33 19.54
CA GLU A 54 -7.36 2.88 18.79
C GLU A 54 -6.96 2.04 17.57
N TYR A 55 -5.91 2.42 16.82
CA TYR A 55 -5.39 1.60 15.72
C TYR A 55 -4.91 0.23 16.18
N ALA A 56 -4.22 0.16 17.30
CA ALA A 56 -3.77 -1.12 17.86
C ALA A 56 -4.92 -2.08 18.18
N LYS A 57 -6.16 -1.60 18.34
CA LYS A 57 -7.35 -2.42 18.61
C LYS A 57 -8.11 -2.84 17.35
N LEU A 58 -7.79 -2.27 16.18
CA LEU A 58 -8.48 -2.57 14.92
C LEU A 58 -7.79 -3.68 14.11
N PHE A 59 -6.51 -3.90 14.35
CA PHE A 59 -5.61 -4.67 13.49
C PHE A 59 -5.07 -5.86 14.26
N ASP A 60 -5.82 -6.97 14.23
CA ASP A 60 -5.53 -8.16 15.03
C ASP A 60 -4.76 -9.26 14.24
N ALA A 61 -4.74 -9.19 12.90
CA ALA A 61 -4.13 -10.21 12.05
C ALA A 61 -3.52 -9.64 10.76
N ALA A 62 -2.26 -9.99 10.48
CA ALA A 62 -1.54 -9.58 9.27
C ALA A 62 -2.17 -10.11 7.97
N ILE A 63 -2.85 -11.27 8.04
CA ILE A 63 -3.40 -11.99 6.88
C ILE A 63 -4.79 -11.52 6.47
N ASP A 64 -5.57 -10.81 7.29
CA ASP A 64 -6.96 -10.43 6.95
C ASP A 64 -7.18 -8.91 6.96
N ASP A 65 -6.66 -8.24 7.99
CA ASP A 65 -6.93 -6.83 8.24
C ASP A 65 -5.68 -5.96 8.24
N GLY A 66 -4.51 -6.58 8.43
CA GLY A 66 -3.25 -5.91 8.70
C GLY A 66 -2.91 -5.98 10.19
N LEU A 67 -1.62 -5.88 10.48
CA LEU A 67 -1.08 -5.84 11.83
C LEU A 67 -0.53 -4.45 12.12
N TYR A 68 -0.89 -3.88 13.27
CA TYR A 68 -0.33 -2.61 13.70
C TYR A 68 0.84 -2.82 14.66
N VAL A 69 2.05 -2.47 14.24
CA VAL A 69 3.27 -2.59 15.03
C VAL A 69 4.08 -1.31 14.90
N ASN A 70 4.56 -0.76 16.02
CA ASN A 70 5.50 0.37 16.03
C ASN A 70 5.10 1.56 15.14
N LYS A 71 3.82 1.95 15.17
CA LYS A 71 3.25 3.07 14.37
C LYS A 71 3.17 2.80 12.86
N THR A 72 3.18 1.53 12.49
CA THR A 72 3.16 1.07 11.11
C THR A 72 2.08 0.01 10.95
N ILE A 73 1.40 0.03 9.80
CA ILE A 73 0.48 -1.03 9.40
C ILE A 73 1.19 -1.95 8.43
N VAL A 74 1.17 -3.25 8.70
CA VAL A 74 1.78 -4.29 7.87
C VAL A 74 0.68 -5.18 7.29
N LEU A 75 0.70 -5.38 5.98
CA LEU A 75 -0.26 -6.20 5.23
C LEU A 75 0.51 -7.30 4.50
N GLU A 76 0.27 -8.57 4.86
CA GLU A 76 0.94 -9.73 4.27
C GLU A 76 0.20 -10.29 3.04
N GLN A 77 1.00 -10.88 2.15
CA GLN A 77 0.67 -11.72 0.99
C GLN A 77 -0.42 -11.15 0.07
N MET A 78 0.03 -10.53 -1.02
CA MET A 78 -0.84 -10.01 -2.07
C MET A 78 -1.03 -11.04 -3.19
N ASP A 79 -1.71 -12.15 -2.90
CA ASP A 79 -2.19 -13.01 -3.98
C ASP A 79 -3.27 -12.26 -4.81
N THR A 80 -3.27 -12.54 -6.11
CA THR A 80 -3.87 -11.70 -7.16
C THR A 80 -5.34 -11.33 -6.89
N GLY A 81 -5.61 -10.04 -6.65
CA GLY A 81 -6.95 -9.43 -6.62
C GLY A 81 -7.41 -8.94 -5.24
N ASP A 82 -7.29 -9.75 -4.19
CA ASP A 82 -7.81 -9.42 -2.85
C ASP A 82 -6.99 -8.36 -2.11
N SER A 83 -5.72 -8.21 -2.50
CA SER A 83 -4.77 -7.31 -1.88
C SER A 83 -5.16 -5.83 -1.92
N PHE A 84 -5.78 -5.40 -3.02
CA PHE A 84 -6.26 -4.05 -3.20
C PHE A 84 -7.36 -3.70 -2.19
N MET A 85 -8.35 -4.58 -2.05
CA MET A 85 -9.48 -4.35 -1.16
C MET A 85 -9.03 -4.32 0.30
N ARG A 86 -8.02 -5.12 0.65
CA ARG A 86 -7.43 -5.14 1.99
C ARG A 86 -6.72 -3.84 2.34
N VAL A 87 -5.91 -3.28 1.44
CA VAL A 87 -5.29 -1.97 1.67
C VAL A 87 -6.32 -0.86 1.71
N LEU A 88 -7.30 -0.87 0.79
CA LEU A 88 -8.41 0.08 0.80
C LEU A 88 -9.12 0.05 2.15
N ASN A 89 -9.48 -1.14 2.65
CA ASN A 89 -10.16 -1.32 3.94
C ASN A 89 -9.28 -0.86 5.12
N ALA A 90 -7.98 -1.12 5.10
CA ALA A 90 -7.05 -0.61 6.11
C ALA A 90 -7.03 0.93 6.11
N ILE A 91 -7.02 1.56 4.94
CA ILE A 91 -7.11 3.01 4.79
C ILE A 91 -8.45 3.56 5.27
N ARG A 92 -9.56 2.87 4.99
CA ARG A 92 -10.89 3.25 5.51
C ARG A 92 -10.94 3.21 7.03
N LYS A 93 -10.44 2.11 7.62
CA LYS A 93 -10.32 1.93 9.08
C LYS A 93 -9.49 3.05 9.70
N MET A 94 -8.40 3.45 9.04
CA MET A 94 -7.58 4.58 9.46
C MET A 94 -8.37 5.89 9.49
N TYR A 95 -9.00 6.23 8.38
CA TYR A 95 -9.81 7.45 8.28
C TYR A 95 -10.90 7.50 9.34
N HIS A 96 -11.56 6.38 9.61
CA HIS A 96 -12.69 6.36 10.54
C HIS A 96 -12.28 6.82 11.95
N ILE A 97 -11.07 6.47 12.40
CA ILE A 97 -10.53 6.88 13.71
C ILE A 97 -9.93 8.28 13.63
N ALA A 98 -9.00 8.50 12.71
CA ALA A 98 -8.24 9.75 12.70
C ALA A 98 -9.03 10.94 12.12
N LYS A 99 -10.13 10.67 11.39
CA LYS A 99 -10.89 11.63 10.58
C LYS A 99 -10.03 12.39 9.56
N THR A 100 -8.86 11.85 9.26
CA THR A 100 -7.89 12.32 8.26
C THR A 100 -7.03 11.13 7.86
N ILE A 101 -6.52 11.13 6.63
CA ILE A 101 -5.51 10.16 6.19
C ILE A 101 -4.29 10.95 5.73
N THR A 102 -3.15 10.67 6.34
CA THR A 102 -1.85 11.11 5.87
C THR A 102 -0.90 9.93 6.00
N ILE A 103 -0.33 9.50 4.89
CA ILE A 103 0.64 8.41 4.83
C ILE A 103 1.98 9.02 4.48
N GLN A 104 3.00 8.78 5.31
CA GLN A 104 4.34 9.28 5.03
C GLN A 104 5.01 8.49 3.91
N GLU A 105 4.88 7.16 3.98
CA GLU A 105 5.61 6.28 3.08
C GLU A 105 4.89 4.94 2.97
N ILE A 106 4.85 4.37 1.77
CA ILE A 106 4.44 2.98 1.55
C ILE A 106 5.66 2.21 1.09
N GLN A 107 6.09 1.23 1.87
CA GLN A 107 7.13 0.29 1.46
C GLN A 107 6.49 -1.01 0.99
N ALA A 108 7.01 -1.57 -0.10
CA ALA A 108 6.57 -2.84 -0.64
C ALA A 108 7.77 -3.74 -0.89
N VAL A 109 7.64 -5.00 -0.49
CA VAL A 109 8.58 -6.05 -0.90
C VAL A 109 8.00 -6.78 -2.07
N ILE A 110 8.77 -6.83 -3.16
CA ILE A 110 8.34 -7.37 -4.43
C ILE A 110 9.33 -8.45 -4.83
N ASN A 111 8.80 -9.63 -5.09
CA ASN A 111 9.52 -10.69 -5.76
C ASN A 111 9.32 -10.53 -7.27
N PHE A 112 10.41 -10.51 -8.04
CA PHE A 112 10.32 -10.47 -9.49
C PHE A 112 11.42 -11.32 -10.14
N GLU A 113 11.20 -11.67 -11.40
CA GLU A 113 12.17 -12.43 -12.19
C GLU A 113 12.97 -11.48 -13.09
N TYR A 114 14.29 -11.48 -12.93
CA TYR A 114 15.25 -10.71 -13.72
C TYR A 114 16.30 -11.64 -14.31
N GLU A 115 16.43 -11.65 -15.64
CA GLU A 115 17.38 -12.49 -16.37
C GLU A 115 17.34 -14.00 -15.99
N GLY A 116 16.18 -14.49 -15.55
CA GLY A 116 15.98 -15.89 -15.16
C GLY A 116 16.27 -16.19 -13.68
N GLU A 117 16.61 -15.17 -12.89
CA GLU A 117 16.78 -15.27 -11.44
C GLU A 117 15.63 -14.58 -10.70
N SER A 118 15.12 -15.22 -9.65
CA SER A 118 14.15 -14.62 -8.74
C SER A 118 14.86 -13.74 -7.72
N MET A 119 14.40 -12.50 -7.58
CA MET A 119 14.99 -11.51 -6.69
C MET A 119 13.91 -10.79 -5.88
N ASP A 120 14.24 -10.51 -4.61
CA ASP A 120 13.44 -9.65 -3.75
C ASP A 120 14.00 -8.22 -3.76
N ILE A 121 13.11 -7.27 -3.95
CA ILE A 121 13.41 -5.85 -3.89
C ILE A 121 12.51 -5.16 -2.89
N ILE A 122 13.03 -4.08 -2.29
CA ILE A 122 12.26 -3.20 -1.43
C ILE A 122 12.08 -1.87 -2.16
N LEU A 123 10.83 -1.52 -2.43
CA LEU A 123 10.45 -0.24 -3.03
C LEU A 123 9.73 0.62 -2.03
N THR A 124 10.01 1.91 -2.10
CA THR A 124 9.22 2.96 -1.48
C THR A 124 8.35 3.59 -2.55
N TYR A 125 7.05 3.71 -2.27
CA TYR A 125 6.09 4.49 -3.02
C TYR A 125 5.71 5.73 -2.20
N ASP A 126 5.82 6.89 -2.84
CA ASP A 126 5.37 8.17 -2.32
C ASP A 126 3.96 8.49 -2.88
N PRO A 127 2.91 8.50 -2.04
CA PRO A 127 1.55 8.83 -2.49
C PRO A 127 1.35 10.27 -2.94
N GLU A 128 2.15 11.22 -2.45
CA GLU A 128 2.04 12.65 -2.78
C GLU A 128 2.65 12.94 -4.15
N GLU A 129 3.88 12.47 -4.38
CA GLU A 129 4.59 12.63 -5.64
C GLU A 129 4.14 11.61 -6.71
N HIS A 130 3.47 10.54 -6.29
CA HIS A 130 3.07 9.42 -7.12
C HIS A 130 4.27 8.78 -7.85
N ASP A 131 5.39 8.68 -7.15
CA ASP A 131 6.67 8.17 -7.63
C ASP A 131 7.20 7.02 -6.76
N ILE A 132 8.18 6.30 -7.29
CA ILE A 132 8.82 5.19 -6.59
C ILE A 132 10.33 5.35 -6.48
N SER A 133 10.87 4.86 -5.37
CA SER A 133 12.31 4.77 -5.11
C SER A 133 12.70 3.35 -4.72
N LEU A 134 13.83 2.86 -5.25
CA LEU A 134 14.40 1.57 -4.84
C LEU A 134 15.22 1.76 -3.57
N VAL A 135 14.84 1.06 -2.51
CA VAL A 135 15.52 1.12 -1.23
C VAL A 135 16.63 0.07 -1.15
N SER A 136 16.34 -1.14 -1.62
CA SER A 136 17.26 -2.27 -1.50
C SER A 136 17.00 -3.35 -2.55
N VAL A 137 18.06 -4.09 -2.88
CA VAL A 137 18.05 -5.28 -3.73
C VAL A 137 18.80 -6.41 -3.02
N SER A 138 18.39 -7.66 -3.23
CA SER A 138 19.07 -8.83 -2.68
C SER A 138 20.53 -8.96 -3.19
N GLN A 139 20.80 -8.55 -4.44
CA GLN A 139 22.14 -8.54 -5.05
C GLN A 139 22.61 -7.10 -5.31
N LYS A 140 23.46 -6.56 -4.43
CA LYS A 140 23.88 -5.13 -4.47
C LYS A 140 24.56 -4.70 -5.77
N GLU A 141 25.18 -5.62 -6.51
CA GLU A 141 25.95 -5.32 -7.73
C GLU A 141 25.05 -4.89 -8.91
N ASP A 142 23.76 -5.23 -8.88
CA ASP A 142 22.80 -4.90 -9.94
C ASP A 142 21.82 -3.79 -9.59
N PHE A 143 22.04 -3.08 -8.47
CA PHE A 143 21.12 -2.07 -7.95
C PHE A 143 20.65 -1.06 -9.02
N PHE A 144 21.55 -0.48 -9.80
CA PHE A 144 21.18 0.52 -10.80
C PHE A 144 20.41 -0.06 -11.99
N LYS A 145 20.75 -1.27 -12.45
CA LYS A 145 20.02 -1.93 -13.55
C LYS A 145 18.62 -2.32 -13.11
N ILE A 146 18.49 -2.82 -11.88
CA ILE A 146 17.21 -3.17 -11.27
C ILE A 146 16.36 -1.90 -11.08
N LEU A 147 16.97 -0.80 -10.62
CA LEU A 147 16.28 0.49 -10.50
C LEU A 147 15.73 0.97 -11.85
N GLU A 148 16.52 0.88 -12.93
CA GLU A 148 16.06 1.23 -14.28
C GLU A 148 14.92 0.33 -14.75
N TYR A 149 15.04 -0.98 -14.54
CA TYR A 149 13.99 -1.94 -14.89
C TYR A 149 12.67 -1.63 -14.14
N VAL A 150 12.75 -1.42 -12.83
CA VAL A 150 11.62 -1.09 -11.98
C VAL A 150 10.96 0.22 -12.43
N ARG A 151 11.74 1.28 -12.65
CA ARG A 151 11.23 2.57 -13.15
C ARG A 151 10.57 2.44 -14.51
N PHE A 152 11.12 1.62 -15.40
CA PHE A 152 10.53 1.33 -16.71
C PHE A 152 9.17 0.63 -16.58
N ARG A 153 9.08 -0.43 -15.75
CA ARG A 153 7.82 -1.14 -15.48
C ARG A 153 6.77 -0.21 -14.86
N TRP A 154 7.18 0.58 -13.86
CA TRP A 154 6.34 1.61 -13.25
C TRP A 154 5.81 2.60 -14.27
N THR A 155 6.67 3.17 -15.10
CA THR A 155 6.25 4.16 -16.12
C THR A 155 5.30 3.53 -17.14
N LYS A 156 5.55 2.28 -17.55
CA LYS A 156 4.66 1.56 -18.49
C LYS A 156 3.30 1.20 -17.90
N SER A 157 3.20 1.06 -16.59
CA SER A 157 1.94 0.74 -15.90
C SER A 157 0.99 1.93 -15.76
N ARG A 158 1.44 3.16 -16.09
CA ARG A 158 0.56 4.33 -16.05
C ARG A 158 -0.60 4.15 -17.04
N PRO A 159 -1.86 4.40 -16.63
CA PRO A 159 -2.97 4.48 -17.56
C PRO A 159 -2.62 5.47 -18.67
N ARG A 160 -2.78 5.06 -19.94
CA ARG A 160 -2.67 6.00 -21.05
C ARG A 160 -3.93 6.87 -21.03
N LEU A 161 -3.75 8.15 -20.70
CA LEU A 161 -4.77 9.18 -20.88
C LEU A 161 -5.14 9.34 -22.37
#